data_AF-A0A2T2W1U0-F1
#
_entry.id   AF-A0A2T2W1U0-F1
#
_cell.length_a   1.000
_cell.length_b   1.000
_cell.length_c   1.000
_cell.angle_alpha   90.00
_cell.angle_beta   90.00
_cell.angle_gamma   90.00
#
_symmetry.space_group_name_H-M   'P 1'
#
loop_
_entity.id
_entity.type
_entity.pdbx_description
1 polymer ?
#
loop_
_entity_poly.entity_id
_entity_poly.type
_entity_poly.pdbx_seq_one_letter_code
_entity_poly.pdbx_strand_id
1 'polypeptide(L)'
;HQYRSDQMEQKQWGITKLYNAYFHEPASQLYKLHKQLDALVLQAYGFSPTDDLLEKLLALNLELAAKEQNGEAVVGPWDPTAASKD
;
A
#
# COMPACT_ATOMS: atom_id res chain seq x y z
N HIS A 1 -0.32 -11.23 4.19
CA HIS A 1 0.91 -11.33 5.00
C HIS A 1 1.47 -12.76 5.05
N GLN A 2 0.63 -13.79 5.21
CA GLN A 2 1.02 -15.20 5.32
C GLN A 2 2.03 -15.70 4.27
N TYR A 3 1.79 -15.42 2.97
CA TYR A 3 2.66 -15.89 1.89
C TYR A 3 4.14 -15.51 2.05
N ARG A 4 4.45 -14.30 2.55
CA ARG A 4 5.83 -13.86 2.78
C ARG A 4 6.47 -14.66 3.90
N SER A 5 5.74 -14.88 5.00
CA SER A 5 6.19 -15.66 6.14
C SER A 5 6.52 -17.10 5.74
N ASP A 6 5.62 -17.75 5.01
CA ASP A 6 5.81 -19.13 4.57
C ASP A 6 7.03 -19.28 3.65
N GLN A 7 7.25 -18.32 2.74
CA GLN A 7 8.40 -18.36 1.82
C GLN A 7 9.73 -18.10 2.54
N MET A 8 9.75 -17.22 3.55
CA MET A 8 10.94 -17.00 4.37
C MET A 8 11.29 -18.26 5.17
N GLU A 9 10.29 -18.93 5.75
CA GLU A 9 10.48 -20.16 6.53
C GLU A 9 10.95 -21.33 5.65
N GLN A 10 10.29 -21.58 4.52
CA GLN A 10 10.63 -22.69 3.62
C GLN A 10 12.03 -22.55 2.99
N LYS A 11 12.44 -21.32 2.66
CA LYS A 11 13.70 -21.06 1.96
C LYS A 11 14.83 -20.62 2.91
N GLN A 12 14.51 -20.41 4.19
CA GLN A 12 15.41 -19.82 5.19
C GLN A 12 16.01 -18.49 4.69
N TRP A 13 15.17 -17.67 4.06
CA TRP A 13 15.56 -16.38 3.50
C TRP A 13 15.09 -15.24 4.40
N GLY A 14 15.96 -14.26 4.61
CA GLY A 14 15.55 -12.97 5.17
C GLY A 14 14.67 -12.19 4.19
N ILE A 15 13.90 -11.24 4.72
CA ILE A 15 12.96 -10.42 3.94
C ILE A 15 13.64 -9.70 2.77
N THR A 16 14.84 -9.16 2.97
CA THR A 16 15.62 -8.49 1.92
C THR A 16 15.91 -9.42 0.74
N LYS A 17 16.30 -10.67 1.01
CA LYS A 17 16.61 -11.65 -0.04
C LYS A 17 15.35 -12.08 -0.78
N LEU A 18 14.25 -12.26 -0.06
CA LEU A 18 12.95 -12.58 -0.64
C LEU A 18 12.47 -11.50 -1.61
N TYR A 19 12.53 -10.24 -1.20
CA TYR A 19 12.11 -9.13 -2.05
C TYR A 19 13.04 -8.94 -3.24
N ASN A 20 14.36 -8.97 -3.05
CA ASN A 20 15.30 -8.85 -4.17
C ASN A 20 15.12 -9.94 -5.23
N ALA A 21 14.79 -11.17 -4.82
CA ALA A 21 14.60 -12.29 -5.73
C ALA A 21 13.27 -12.25 -6.47
N TYR A 22 12.16 -11.92 -5.79
CA TYR A 22 10.81 -12.11 -6.35
C TYR A 22 10.06 -10.82 -6.64
N PHE A 23 10.43 -9.69 -6.03
CA PHE A 23 9.67 -8.45 -6.18
C PHE A 23 9.76 -7.88 -7.61
N HIS A 24 10.85 -8.13 -8.32
CA HIS A 24 11.00 -7.70 -9.72
C HIS A 24 10.61 -8.77 -10.74
N GLU A 25 10.29 -9.98 -10.30
CA GLU A 25 9.91 -11.09 -11.18
C GLU A 25 8.38 -11.11 -11.37
N PRO A 26 7.85 -10.78 -12.56
CA PRO A 26 6.40 -10.65 -12.77
C PRO A 26 5.63 -11.97 -12.59
N ALA A 27 6.32 -13.09 -12.80
CA ALA A 27 5.76 -14.43 -12.61
C ALA A 27 5.60 -14.79 -11.11
N SER A 28 6.35 -14.12 -10.23
CA SER A 28 6.35 -14.44 -8.81
C SER A 28 5.00 -14.13 -8.19
N GLN A 29 4.57 -15.00 -7.27
CA GLN A 29 3.36 -14.77 -6.51
C GLN A 29 3.50 -13.54 -5.59
N LEU A 30 4.74 -13.19 -5.18
CA LEU A 30 5.00 -11.98 -4.41
C LEU A 30 4.62 -10.72 -5.20
N TYR A 31 5.07 -10.62 -6.45
CA TYR A 31 4.77 -9.48 -7.32
C TYR A 31 3.26 -9.33 -7.57
N LYS A 32 2.56 -10.44 -7.84
CA LYS A 32 1.11 -10.43 -8.08
C LYS A 32 0.32 -9.97 -6.85
N LEU A 33 0.71 -10.42 -5.65
CA LEU A 33 0.07 -9.99 -4.41
C LEU A 33 0.31 -8.49 -4.14
N HIS A 34 1.50 -7.97 -4.44
CA HIS A 34 1.78 -6.54 -4.33
C HIS A 34 0.96 -5.72 -5.33
N LYS A 35 0.87 -6.15 -6.59
CA LYS A 35 0.00 -5.53 -7.59
C LYS A 35 -1.47 -5.43 -7.14
N GLN A 36 -1.99 -6.49 -6.51
CA GLN A 36 -3.35 -6.50 -5.98
C GLN A 36 -3.51 -5.53 -4.80
N LEU A 37 -2.54 -5.49 -3.90
CA LEU A 37 -2.52 -4.55 -2.79
C LEU A 37 -2.47 -3.10 -3.29
N ASP A 38 -1.60 -2.80 -4.24
CA ASP A 38 -1.47 -1.46 -4.83
C ASP A 38 -2.79 -1.00 -5.46
N ALA A 39 -3.50 -1.88 -6.17
CA ALA A 39 -4.80 -1.56 -6.75
C ALA A 39 -5.86 -1.20 -5.69
N LEU A 40 -5.89 -1.93 -4.57
CA LEU A 40 -6.81 -1.64 -3.46
C LEU A 40 -6.45 -0.32 -2.76
N VAL A 41 -5.15 -0.04 -2.60
CA VAL A 41 -4.68 1.23 -2.02
C VAL A 41 -5.06 2.40 -2.93
N LEU A 42 -4.81 2.30 -4.24
CA LEU A 42 -5.22 3.32 -5.20
C LEU A 42 -6.73 3.56 -5.16
N GLN A 43 -7.54 2.50 -5.06
CA GLN A 43 -8.99 2.62 -4.90
C GLN A 43 -9.37 3.34 -3.59
N ALA A 44 -8.73 3.03 -2.47
CA ALA A 44 -9.02 3.65 -1.17
C ALA A 44 -8.70 5.16 -1.17
N TYR A 45 -7.64 5.56 -1.89
CA TYR A 45 -7.27 6.97 -2.06
C TYR A 45 -8.01 7.65 -3.24
N GLY A 46 -8.77 6.90 -4.05
CA GLY A 46 -9.39 7.43 -5.27
C GLY A 46 -8.40 7.82 -6.37
N PHE A 47 -7.20 7.24 -6.38
CA PHE A 47 -6.14 7.50 -7.35
C PHE A 47 -6.24 6.54 -8.55
N SER A 48 -5.76 6.99 -9.71
CA SER A 48 -5.61 6.16 -10.91
C SER A 48 -4.20 5.57 -11.00
N PRO A 49 -4.03 4.36 -11.55
CA PRO A 49 -2.71 3.81 -11.89
C PRO A 49 -1.90 4.64 -12.88
N THR A 50 -2.56 5.55 -13.61
CA THR A 50 -1.94 6.45 -14.60
C THR A 50 -1.61 7.83 -14.01
N ASP A 51 -2.00 8.09 -12.77
CA ASP A 51 -1.71 9.37 -12.12
C ASP A 51 -0.23 9.46 -11.76
N ASP A 52 0.29 10.69 -11.67
CA ASP A 52 1.54 10.93 -10.97
C ASP A 52 1.30 10.79 -9.46
N LEU A 53 1.62 9.60 -8.93
CA LEU A 53 1.41 9.29 -7.52
C LEU A 53 2.20 10.20 -6.59
N LEU A 54 3.39 10.67 -7.01
CA LEU A 54 4.19 11.59 -6.19
C LEU A 54 3.50 12.95 -6.09
N GLU A 55 2.97 13.46 -7.21
CA GLU A 55 2.20 14.71 -7.23
C GLU A 55 0.93 14.59 -6.37
N LYS A 56 0.17 13.50 -6.51
CA LYS A 56 -1.04 13.25 -5.71
C LYS A 56 -0.76 13.19 -4.22
N LEU A 57 0.30 12.48 -3.82
CA LEU A 57 0.71 12.38 -2.42
C LEU A 57 1.22 13.73 -1.88
N LEU A 58 1.94 14.50 -2.68
CA LEU A 58 2.40 15.83 -2.28
C LEU A 58 1.22 16.78 -2.07
N ALA A 59 0.26 16.80 -2.99
CA ALA A 59 -0.94 17.63 -2.88
C ALA A 59 -1.76 17.27 -1.63
N LEU A 60 -1.96 15.97 -1.39
CA LEU A 60 -2.65 15.48 -0.19
C LEU A 60 -1.92 15.93 1.09
N ASN A 61 -0.60 15.78 1.14
CA ASN A 61 0.18 16.19 2.32
C ASN A 61 0.09 17.69 2.59
N LEU A 62 0.09 18.53 1.55
CA LEU A 62 -0.06 19.98 1.70
C LEU A 62 -1.45 20.35 2.20
N GLU A 63 -2.50 19.70 1.69
CA GLU A 63 -3.87 19.91 2.17
C GLU A 63 -4.01 19.52 3.65
N LEU A 64 -3.48 18.35 4.04
CA LEU A 64 -3.53 17.90 5.43
C LEU A 64 -2.73 18.82 6.35
N ALA A 65 -1.53 19.23 5.96
CA ALA A 65 -0.72 20.17 6.73
C ALA A 65 -1.43 21.52 6.95
N ALA A 66 -2.17 22.01 5.95
CA ALA A 66 -2.98 23.23 6.11
C ALA A 66 -4.15 23.03 7.09
N LYS A 67 -4.84 21.88 7.03
CA LYS A 67 -5.91 21.53 8.00
C LYS A 67 -5.37 21.42 9.42
N GLU A 68 -4.22 20.79 9.62
CA GLU A 68 -3.55 20.71 10.92
C GLU A 68 -3.18 22.09 11.47
N GLN A 69 -2.65 22.98 10.61
CA GLN A 69 -2.34 24.36 11.01
C GLN A 69 -3.58 25.16 11.42
N ASN A 70 -4.73 24.88 10.80
CA ASN A 70 -6.01 25.50 11.15
C ASN A 70 -6.66 24.86 12.39
N GLY A 71 -6.04 23.84 13.00
CA GLY A 71 -6.57 23.13 14.16
C GLY A 71 -7.70 22.15 13.83
N GLU A 72 -7.89 21.81 12.57
CA GLU A 72 -8.88 20.82 12.12
C GLU A 72 -8.38 19.40 12.39
N ALA A 73 -9.29 18.49 12.71
CA ALA A 73 -8.95 17.09 12.91
C ALA A 73 -8.64 16.42 11.56
N VAL A 74 -7.39 15.99 11.38
CA VAL A 74 -6.99 15.16 10.23
C VAL A 74 -7.26 13.68 10.57
N VAL A 75 -8.15 13.06 9.79
CA VAL A 75 -8.44 11.63 9.88
C VAL A 75 -7.69 10.91 8.77
N GLY A 76 -6.93 9.88 9.14
CA GLY A 76 -6.19 9.05 8.19
C GLY A 76 -7.10 8.21 7.29
N PRO A 77 -6.54 7.53 6.28
CA PRO A 77 -7.31 6.68 5.39
C PRO A 77 -8.03 5.60 6.20
N TRP A 78 -9.36 5.52 6.05
CA TRP A 78 -10.16 4.47 6.67
C TRP A 78 -10.16 3.21 5.79
N ASP A 79 -10.25 2.03 6.40
CA ASP A 79 -10.47 0.77 5.68
C ASP A 79 -11.96 0.68 5.26
N PRO A 80 -12.30 0.72 3.96
CA PRO A 80 -13.68 0.67 3.51
C PRO A 80 -14.36 -0.68 3.79
N THR A 81 -13.59 -1.73 4.12
CA THR A 81 -14.12 -3.06 4.48
C THR A 81 -14.37 -3.25 5.98
N ALA A 82 -13.92 -2.30 6.82
CA ALA A 82 -14.16 -2.36 8.26
C ALA A 82 -15.62 -2.03 8.65
N ALA A 83 -16.43 -1.50 7.72
CA ALA A 83 -17.79 -1.04 7.98
C ALA A 83 -18.89 -2.13 7.90
N SER A 84 -18.56 -3.40 7.62
CA SER A 84 -19.56 -4.49 7.64
C SER A 84 -19.30 -5.46 8.80
N LYS A 85 -19.60 -5.02 10.02
CA LYS A 85 -19.89 -5.91 11.16
C LYS A 85 -21.05 -5.31 11.95
N ASP A 86 -22.22 -5.37 11.35
CA ASP A 86 -23.49 -5.45 12.07
C ASP A 86 -23.82 -6.93 12.34
#